data_AF-A0A3B9ZAI4-F1
#
_entry.id   AF-A0A3B9ZAI4-F1
#
_cell.length_a   1.000
_cell.length_b   1.000
_cell.length_c   1.000
_cell.angle_alpha   90.00
_cell.angle_beta   90.00
_cell.angle_gamma   90.00
#
_symmetry.space_group_name_H-M   'P 1'
#
loop_
_entity.id
_entity.type
_entity.pdbx_description
1 polymer ?
#
loop_
_entity_poly.entity_id
_entity_poly.type
_entity_poly.pdbx_seq_one_letter_code
_entity_poly.pdbx_strand_id
1 'polypeptide(L)'
;LYYAFTVMKAFAEYKKDTDYIAYLEKTQKEVGEKINNLWWEDDRFNRGFKETGELIGSKKDPEASMWLNPQSWSIISGLATKEQADKALESVNRELNTAYGAKVMAPSYVDHAFDGALAILFPPSTKENGGIFSQPQGWIILANALMGYGNEAFKYFEETSPASQNETAEIRKLEPYVHGQYTEGDESPFHGRSHVHWLTGTASTCMVGCVEGICGIRPDFGGIRIAPAIPSTWDKFTMEKNFRGCKLNISVENPNGKESGFSKFVVNGEEYSDNYIPADKLTKETEVKIVM
;
A
#
# COMPACT_ATOMS: atom_id res chain seq x y z
N LEU A 1 -6.53 6.92 11.61
CA LEU A 1 -7.11 6.65 12.94
C LEU A 1 -7.40 5.17 13.15
N TYR A 2 -8.23 4.54 12.30
CA TYR A 2 -8.60 3.13 12.46
C TYR A 2 -7.39 2.19 12.65
N TYR A 3 -6.37 2.29 11.79
CA TYR A 3 -5.13 1.51 11.93
C TYR A 3 -4.39 1.75 13.27
N ALA A 4 -4.40 2.99 13.75
CA ALA A 4 -3.75 3.33 15.02
C ALA A 4 -4.42 2.63 16.20
N PHE A 5 -5.74 2.40 16.17
CA PHE A 5 -6.41 1.60 17.20
C PHE A 5 -5.91 0.15 17.20
N THR A 6 -5.72 -0.46 16.03
CA THR A 6 -5.12 -1.81 15.91
C THR A 6 -3.73 -1.85 16.53
N VAL A 7 -2.88 -0.87 16.21
CA VAL A 7 -1.52 -0.78 16.77
C VAL A 7 -1.55 -0.56 18.28
N MET A 8 -2.37 0.37 18.77
CA MET A 8 -2.49 0.67 20.20
C MET A 8 -3.05 -0.51 20.99
N LYS A 9 -3.96 -1.30 20.39
CA LYS A 9 -4.51 -2.50 21.01
C LYS A 9 -3.40 -3.52 21.28
N ALA A 10 -2.50 -3.77 20.34
CA ALA A 10 -1.36 -4.67 20.55
C ALA A 10 -0.47 -4.23 21.73
N PHE A 11 -0.23 -2.93 21.88
CA PHE A 11 0.48 -2.40 23.05
C PHE A 11 -0.31 -2.56 24.36
N ALA A 12 -1.63 -2.38 24.32
CA ALA A 12 -2.50 -2.54 25.48
C ALA A 12 -2.57 -4.01 25.95
N GLU A 13 -2.65 -4.95 25.01
CA GLU A 13 -2.57 -6.40 25.26
C GLU A 13 -1.25 -6.79 25.93
N TYR A 14 -0.13 -6.27 25.42
CA TYR A 14 1.18 -6.47 26.03
C TYR A 14 1.24 -5.95 27.48
N LYS A 15 0.62 -4.79 27.75
CA LYS A 15 0.51 -4.22 29.09
C LYS A 15 -0.57 -4.86 29.96
N LYS A 16 -1.40 -5.75 29.40
CA LYS A 16 -2.59 -6.33 30.05
C LYS A 16 -3.58 -5.27 30.55
N ASP A 17 -3.69 -4.15 29.83
CA ASP A 17 -4.59 -3.04 30.14
C ASP A 17 -5.99 -3.32 29.57
N THR A 18 -6.79 -4.08 30.31
CA THR A 18 -8.10 -4.56 29.87
C THR A 18 -9.10 -3.44 29.63
N ASP A 19 -9.03 -2.35 30.41
CA ASP A 19 -9.94 -1.21 30.28
C ASP A 19 -9.66 -0.44 28.99
N TYR A 20 -8.38 -0.22 28.69
CA TYR A 20 -8.00 0.45 27.45
C TYR A 20 -8.25 -0.42 26.21
N ILE A 21 -8.06 -1.75 26.29
CA ILE A 21 -8.46 -2.68 25.22
C ILE A 21 -9.96 -2.54 24.92
N ALA A 22 -10.82 -2.58 25.94
CA ALA A 22 -12.27 -2.45 25.75
C ALA A 22 -12.66 -1.10 25.14
N TYR A 23 -12.01 -0.01 25.57
CA TYR A 23 -12.19 1.31 24.96
C TYR A 23 -11.79 1.33 23.48
N LEU A 24 -10.62 0.79 23.14
CA LEU A 24 -10.11 0.75 21.77
C LEU A 24 -11.01 -0.08 20.85
N GLU A 25 -11.44 -1.27 21.28
CA GLU A 25 -12.33 -2.14 20.49
C GLU A 25 -13.68 -1.48 20.22
N LYS A 26 -14.31 -0.91 21.25
CA LYS A 26 -15.57 -0.18 21.11
C LYS A 26 -15.42 0.99 20.15
N THR A 27 -14.41 1.84 20.36
CA THR A 27 -14.21 3.07 19.59
C THR A 27 -13.84 2.75 18.13
N GLN A 28 -12.97 1.77 17.91
CA GLN A 28 -12.59 1.33 16.56
C GLN A 28 -13.80 0.81 15.80
N LYS A 29 -14.65 0.00 16.44
CA LYS A 29 -15.91 -0.48 15.84
C LYS A 29 -16.83 0.67 15.46
N GLU A 30 -17.13 1.58 16.38
CA GLU A 30 -18.00 2.74 16.12
C GLU A 30 -17.47 3.64 14.99
N VAL A 31 -16.14 3.86 14.95
CA VAL A 31 -15.49 4.61 13.86
C VAL A 31 -15.59 3.85 12.54
N GLY A 32 -15.35 2.54 12.55
CA GLY A 32 -15.45 1.71 11.35
C GLY A 32 -16.86 1.67 10.75
N GLU A 33 -17.88 1.55 11.59
CA GLU A 33 -19.29 1.62 11.17
C GLU A 33 -19.62 2.98 10.56
N LYS A 34 -19.17 4.09 11.16
CA LYS A 34 -19.36 5.43 10.59
C LYS A 34 -18.66 5.60 9.25
N ILE A 35 -17.42 5.11 9.11
CA ILE A 35 -16.70 5.19 7.83
C ILE A 35 -17.45 4.38 6.77
N ASN A 36 -17.86 3.15 7.07
CA ASN A 36 -18.61 2.33 6.10
C ASN A 36 -19.96 2.95 5.70
N ASN A 37 -20.67 3.58 6.63
CA ASN A 37 -21.99 4.17 6.33
C ASN A 37 -21.92 5.49 5.56
N LEU A 38 -20.85 6.27 5.72
CA LEU A 38 -20.77 7.64 5.21
C LEU A 38 -19.69 7.83 4.12
N TRP A 39 -18.62 7.04 4.14
CA TRP A 39 -17.51 7.17 3.17
C TRP A 39 -17.62 6.21 1.99
N TRP A 40 -18.24 5.04 2.15
CA TRP A 40 -18.32 4.05 1.08
C TRP A 40 -19.44 4.38 0.08
N GLU A 41 -19.09 4.47 -1.20
CA GLU A 41 -20.00 4.70 -2.33
C GLU A 41 -19.80 3.63 -3.41
N ASP A 42 -20.48 2.49 -3.26
CA ASP A 42 -20.55 1.34 -4.16
C ASP A 42 -19.23 0.60 -4.44
N ASP A 43 -18.23 1.30 -4.97
CA ASP A 43 -16.93 0.78 -5.44
C ASP A 43 -15.72 1.57 -4.91
N ARG A 44 -15.93 2.63 -4.12
CA ARG A 44 -14.86 3.48 -3.60
C ARG A 44 -15.22 4.10 -2.26
N PHE A 45 -14.19 4.50 -1.52
CA PHE A 45 -14.30 5.41 -0.38
C PHE A 45 -14.09 6.86 -0.85
N ASN A 46 -15.01 7.76 -0.53
CA ASN A 46 -14.88 9.19 -0.81
C ASN A 46 -13.77 9.85 0.03
N ARG A 47 -13.46 11.12 -0.25
CA ARG A 47 -12.27 11.80 0.32
C ARG A 47 -12.48 12.33 1.73
N GLY A 48 -13.70 12.71 2.08
CA GLY A 48 -14.03 13.34 3.35
C GLY A 48 -15.17 14.34 3.25
N PHE A 49 -15.34 15.13 4.29
CA PHE A 49 -16.42 16.11 4.40
C PHE A 49 -15.85 17.48 4.79
N LYS A 50 -16.50 18.55 4.33
CA LYS A 50 -16.27 19.91 4.83
C LYS A 50 -16.85 20.06 6.24
N GLU A 51 -16.49 21.15 6.92
CA GLU A 51 -17.10 21.53 8.21
C GLU A 51 -18.62 21.69 8.11
N THR A 52 -19.12 22.12 6.94
CA THR A 52 -20.55 22.24 6.62
C THR A 52 -21.28 20.90 6.46
N GLY A 53 -20.55 19.78 6.45
CA GLY A 53 -21.10 18.44 6.21
C GLY A 53 -21.23 18.07 4.73
N GLU A 54 -20.83 18.94 3.81
CA GLU A 54 -20.79 18.62 2.37
C GLU A 54 -19.70 17.60 2.08
N LEU A 55 -20.04 16.60 1.28
CA LEU A 55 -19.13 15.53 0.88
C LEU A 55 -18.11 16.02 -0.16
N ILE A 56 -16.89 15.52 -0.08
CA ILE A 56 -15.79 15.79 -1.01
C ILE A 56 -15.39 14.47 -1.67
N GLY A 57 -15.32 14.48 -3.00
CA GLY A 57 -14.89 13.35 -3.80
C GLY A 57 -15.93 12.24 -3.80
N SER A 58 -17.20 12.63 -3.91
CA SER A 58 -18.26 11.69 -4.19
C SER A 58 -18.06 11.09 -5.57
N LYS A 59 -18.45 9.82 -5.75
CA LYS A 59 -18.54 9.19 -7.08
C LYS A 59 -19.38 10.00 -8.08
N LYS A 60 -20.29 10.85 -7.59
CA LYS A 60 -21.19 11.68 -8.41
C LYS A 60 -20.59 13.05 -8.75
N ASP A 61 -19.47 13.41 -8.15
CA ASP A 61 -18.82 14.69 -8.43
C ASP A 61 -18.24 14.67 -9.87
N PRO A 62 -18.33 15.78 -10.62
CA PRO A 62 -17.80 15.86 -11.98
C PRO A 62 -16.26 15.82 -12.02
N GLU A 63 -15.60 16.26 -10.96
CA GLU A 63 -14.14 16.32 -10.81
C GLU A 63 -13.73 15.78 -9.45
N ALA A 64 -12.51 15.23 -9.36
CA ALA A 64 -11.95 14.61 -8.16
C ALA A 64 -12.90 13.61 -7.50
N SER A 65 -13.63 12.81 -8.27
CA SER A 65 -14.58 11.80 -7.78
C SER A 65 -13.93 10.45 -7.46
N MET A 66 -12.62 10.32 -7.69
CA MET A 66 -11.81 9.18 -7.28
C MET A 66 -10.53 9.66 -6.61
N TRP A 67 -10.15 9.04 -5.49
CA TRP A 67 -8.95 9.39 -4.72
C TRP A 67 -8.17 8.14 -4.31
N LEU A 68 -6.84 8.19 -4.41
CA LEU A 68 -5.98 7.05 -4.09
C LEU A 68 -5.85 6.77 -2.59
N ASN A 69 -5.77 7.84 -1.78
CA ASN A 69 -5.46 7.70 -0.36
C ASN A 69 -6.54 6.93 0.42
N PRO A 70 -7.85 7.24 0.29
CA PRO A 70 -8.88 6.50 1.02
C PRO A 70 -8.92 5.02 0.62
N GLN A 71 -8.69 4.72 -0.66
CA GLN A 71 -8.68 3.36 -1.20
C GLN A 71 -7.56 2.53 -0.55
N SER A 72 -6.31 2.96 -0.71
CA SER A 72 -5.15 2.25 -0.16
C SER A 72 -5.20 2.13 1.37
N TRP A 73 -5.58 3.19 2.08
CA TRP A 73 -5.63 3.16 3.55
C TRP A 73 -6.82 2.37 4.12
N SER A 74 -7.94 2.24 3.39
CA SER A 74 -9.03 1.38 3.83
C SER A 74 -8.57 -0.08 3.98
N ILE A 75 -7.65 -0.51 3.11
CA ILE A 75 -7.07 -1.86 3.09
C ILE A 75 -5.94 -1.99 4.10
N ILE A 76 -4.95 -1.07 4.07
CA ILE A 76 -3.80 -1.09 5.00
C ILE A 76 -4.27 -1.05 6.46
N SER A 77 -5.35 -0.33 6.74
CA SER A 77 -5.89 -0.24 8.09
C SER A 77 -6.67 -1.47 8.56
N GLY A 78 -7.02 -2.39 7.64
CA GLY A 78 -7.91 -3.52 7.92
C GLY A 78 -9.37 -3.12 8.13
N LEU A 79 -9.78 -1.93 7.67
CA LEU A 79 -11.16 -1.46 7.74
C LEU A 79 -12.04 -2.09 6.67
N ALA A 80 -11.56 -2.08 5.42
CA ALA A 80 -12.33 -2.55 4.28
C ALA A 80 -12.58 -4.07 4.39
N THR A 81 -13.79 -4.49 4.07
CA THR A 81 -14.05 -5.92 3.82
C THR A 81 -13.31 -6.36 2.57
N LYS A 82 -13.16 -7.69 2.38
CA LYS A 82 -12.55 -8.25 1.17
C LYS A 82 -13.24 -7.73 -0.12
N GLU A 83 -14.57 -7.73 -0.14
CA GLU A 83 -15.34 -7.24 -1.29
C GLU A 83 -15.10 -5.74 -1.56
N GLN A 84 -15.07 -4.91 -0.51
CA GLN A 84 -14.79 -3.48 -0.66
C GLN A 84 -13.38 -3.24 -1.16
N ALA A 85 -12.40 -3.95 -0.62
CA ALA A 85 -11.01 -3.87 -1.03
C ALA A 85 -10.85 -4.22 -2.52
N ASP A 86 -11.50 -5.29 -2.98
CA ASP A 86 -11.44 -5.72 -4.38
C ASP A 86 -12.02 -4.65 -5.32
N LYS A 87 -13.21 -4.10 -5.01
CA LYS A 87 -13.83 -3.03 -5.79
C LYS A 87 -13.01 -1.73 -5.77
N ALA A 88 -12.44 -1.38 -4.62
CA ALA A 88 -11.62 -0.18 -4.48
C ALA A 88 -10.33 -0.28 -5.30
N LEU A 89 -9.63 -1.41 -5.25
CA LEU A 89 -8.41 -1.63 -6.05
C LEU A 89 -8.70 -1.70 -7.54
N GLU A 90 -9.80 -2.36 -7.94
CA GLU A 90 -10.24 -2.37 -9.34
C GLU A 90 -10.52 -0.95 -9.84
N SER A 91 -11.21 -0.13 -9.04
CA SER A 91 -11.50 1.27 -9.38
C SER A 91 -10.23 2.12 -9.45
N VAL A 92 -9.26 1.92 -8.55
CA VAL A 92 -7.95 2.59 -8.63
C VAL A 92 -7.24 2.22 -9.93
N ASN A 93 -7.18 0.94 -10.27
CA ASN A 93 -6.53 0.50 -11.50
C ASN A 93 -7.22 1.04 -12.75
N ARG A 94 -8.55 1.08 -12.76
CA ARG A 94 -9.34 1.58 -13.89
C ARG A 94 -9.23 3.09 -14.10
N GLU A 95 -9.21 3.87 -13.02
CA GLU A 95 -9.42 5.33 -13.10
C GLU A 95 -8.18 6.17 -12.75
N LEU A 96 -7.26 5.62 -11.95
CA LEU A 96 -6.07 6.35 -11.48
C LEU A 96 -4.77 5.83 -12.07
N ASN A 97 -4.68 4.55 -12.46
CA ASN A 97 -3.41 3.99 -12.91
C ASN A 97 -2.99 4.53 -14.28
N THR A 98 -1.69 4.78 -14.43
CA THR A 98 -1.04 5.16 -15.69
C THR A 98 0.26 4.38 -15.85
N ALA A 99 0.95 4.55 -16.99
CA ALA A 99 2.26 3.94 -17.23
C ALA A 99 3.36 4.38 -16.25
N TYR A 100 3.12 5.42 -15.43
CA TYR A 100 4.09 5.94 -14.46
C TYR A 100 3.58 5.88 -13.00
N GLY A 101 2.47 5.17 -12.76
CA GLY A 101 1.87 4.94 -11.45
C GLY A 101 0.47 5.56 -11.30
N ALA A 102 -0.09 5.45 -10.11
CA ALA A 102 -1.45 5.91 -9.83
C ALA A 102 -1.51 7.41 -9.52
N LYS A 103 -2.41 8.14 -10.20
CA LYS A 103 -2.75 9.53 -9.85
C LYS A 103 -3.36 9.62 -8.45
N VAL A 104 -3.12 10.73 -7.75
CA VAL A 104 -3.67 10.95 -6.40
C VAL A 104 -5.19 11.12 -6.41
N MET A 105 -5.73 11.69 -7.49
CA MET A 105 -7.16 11.83 -7.73
C MET A 105 -7.45 11.91 -9.24
N ALA A 106 -8.69 11.63 -9.62
CA ALA A 106 -9.18 11.84 -10.98
C ALA A 106 -10.71 12.09 -10.99
N PRO A 107 -11.23 12.84 -11.97
CA PRO A 107 -10.49 13.79 -12.81
C PRO A 107 -9.79 14.88 -11.98
N SER A 108 -8.83 15.60 -12.57
CA SER A 108 -8.28 16.77 -11.89
C SER A 108 -9.33 17.87 -11.74
N TYR A 109 -9.17 18.74 -10.75
CA TYR A 109 -9.97 19.94 -10.64
C TYR A 109 -9.63 20.93 -11.76
N VAL A 110 -10.66 21.48 -12.40
CA VAL A 110 -10.58 22.54 -13.42
C VAL A 110 -11.66 23.59 -13.13
N ASP A 111 -12.93 23.19 -13.20
CA ASP A 111 -14.08 24.10 -13.14
C ASP A 111 -14.95 23.86 -11.89
N HIS A 112 -14.80 22.71 -11.23
CA HIS A 112 -15.71 22.23 -10.18
C HIS A 112 -15.02 21.97 -8.84
N ALA A 113 -13.90 22.64 -8.57
CA ALA A 113 -13.31 22.64 -7.24
C ALA A 113 -14.23 23.33 -6.23
N PHE A 114 -14.26 22.79 -5.01
CA PHE A 114 -14.97 23.44 -3.91
C PHE A 114 -14.18 24.62 -3.34
N ASP A 115 -14.87 25.57 -2.71
CA ASP A 115 -14.24 26.71 -2.04
C ASP A 115 -13.20 26.26 -1.00
N GLY A 116 -11.95 26.68 -1.19
CA GLY A 116 -10.81 26.32 -0.34
C GLY A 116 -9.99 25.12 -0.82
N ALA A 117 -10.35 24.47 -1.92
CA ALA A 117 -9.56 23.40 -2.52
C ALA A 117 -8.26 23.95 -3.13
N LEU A 118 -7.16 23.97 -2.36
CA LEU A 118 -5.86 24.48 -2.83
C LEU A 118 -5.25 23.68 -3.99
N ALA A 119 -5.72 22.45 -4.23
CA ALA A 119 -5.29 21.66 -5.38
C ALA A 119 -5.53 22.41 -6.70
N ILE A 120 -6.62 23.18 -6.83
CA ILE A 120 -6.92 23.93 -8.07
C ILE A 120 -5.84 24.97 -8.46
N LEU A 121 -4.93 25.32 -7.55
CA LEU A 121 -3.79 26.20 -7.85
C LEU A 121 -2.76 25.53 -8.77
N PHE A 122 -2.80 24.20 -8.88
CA PHE A 122 -1.92 23.42 -9.75
C PHE A 122 -2.64 23.06 -11.05
N PRO A 123 -1.94 23.09 -12.20
CA PRO A 123 -2.48 22.54 -13.44
C PRO A 123 -2.94 21.07 -13.30
N PRO A 124 -3.90 20.61 -14.12
CA PRO A 124 -4.33 19.22 -14.15
C PRO A 124 -3.18 18.22 -14.22
N SER A 125 -3.32 17.11 -13.49
CA SER A 125 -2.31 16.04 -13.40
C SER A 125 -0.93 16.51 -12.91
N THR A 126 -0.87 17.58 -12.11
CA THR A 126 0.37 18.03 -11.47
C THR A 126 0.15 18.17 -9.97
N LYS A 127 1.20 17.86 -9.19
CA LYS A 127 1.18 18.06 -7.73
C LYS A 127 -0.12 17.46 -7.15
N GLU A 128 -0.81 18.17 -6.26
CA GLU A 128 -1.96 17.63 -5.53
C GLU A 128 -3.23 17.56 -6.40
N ASN A 129 -3.20 18.18 -7.59
CA ASN A 129 -4.30 18.19 -8.54
C ASN A 129 -4.15 17.06 -9.56
N GLY A 130 -4.34 15.82 -9.10
CA GLY A 130 -4.29 14.63 -9.96
C GLY A 130 -2.89 14.19 -10.40
N GLY A 131 -1.82 14.80 -9.89
CA GLY A 131 -0.47 14.31 -10.12
C GLY A 131 -0.25 12.89 -9.57
N ILE A 132 0.72 12.18 -10.13
CA ILE A 132 1.18 10.89 -9.60
C ILE A 132 2.09 11.19 -8.42
N PHE A 133 1.46 11.37 -7.25
CA PHE A 133 2.20 11.61 -6.02
C PHE A 133 2.96 10.34 -5.62
N SER A 134 4.28 10.45 -5.46
CA SER A 134 5.12 9.27 -5.33
C SER A 134 4.96 8.57 -3.98
N GLN A 135 4.63 9.30 -2.90
CA GLN A 135 4.48 8.70 -1.56
C GLN A 135 3.30 7.69 -1.47
N PRO A 136 2.08 8.00 -1.95
CA PRO A 136 0.99 7.03 -2.07
C PRO A 136 1.26 5.78 -2.91
N GLN A 137 2.28 5.78 -3.77
CA GLN A 137 2.62 4.60 -4.58
C GLN A 137 3.02 3.42 -3.68
N GLY A 138 3.82 3.69 -2.63
CA GLY A 138 4.14 2.68 -1.62
C GLY A 138 2.91 2.12 -0.90
N TRP A 139 1.86 2.94 -0.72
CA TRP A 139 0.62 2.49 -0.09
C TRP A 139 -0.21 1.60 -1.01
N ILE A 140 -0.33 1.93 -2.30
CA ILE A 140 -1.08 1.08 -3.24
C ILE A 140 -0.36 -0.25 -3.52
N ILE A 141 0.99 -0.24 -3.54
CA ILE A 141 1.81 -1.46 -3.59
C ILE A 141 1.51 -2.33 -2.36
N LEU A 142 1.59 -1.75 -1.15
CA LEU A 142 1.31 -2.48 0.09
C LEU A 142 -0.13 -3.01 0.13
N ALA A 143 -1.12 -2.20 -0.27
CA ALA A 143 -2.53 -2.59 -0.27
C ALA A 143 -2.79 -3.79 -1.18
N ASN A 144 -2.30 -3.78 -2.43
CA ASN A 144 -2.41 -4.93 -3.34
C ASN A 144 -1.73 -6.17 -2.76
N ALA A 145 -0.52 -6.02 -2.21
CA ALA A 145 0.21 -7.12 -1.61
C ALA A 145 -0.50 -7.73 -0.39
N LEU A 146 -1.13 -6.90 0.47
CA LEU A 146 -1.93 -7.37 1.61
C LEU A 146 -3.18 -8.14 1.15
N MET A 147 -3.73 -7.80 -0.01
CA MET A 147 -4.86 -8.52 -0.62
C MET A 147 -4.43 -9.78 -1.38
N GLY A 148 -3.12 -10.03 -1.50
CA GLY A 148 -2.55 -11.17 -2.21
C GLY A 148 -2.39 -10.99 -3.72
N TYR A 149 -2.53 -9.76 -4.22
CA TYR A 149 -2.42 -9.39 -5.63
C TYR A 149 -0.98 -8.99 -5.98
N GLY A 150 -0.11 -9.99 -6.04
CA GLY A 150 1.32 -9.80 -6.28
C GLY A 150 1.67 -9.28 -7.68
N ASN A 151 0.90 -9.64 -8.71
CA ASN A 151 1.07 -9.09 -10.06
C ASN A 151 0.78 -7.58 -10.06
N GLU A 152 -0.33 -7.17 -9.46
CA GLU A 152 -0.71 -5.76 -9.34
C GLU A 152 0.27 -4.97 -8.45
N ALA A 153 0.65 -5.52 -7.29
CA ALA A 153 1.63 -4.89 -6.41
C ALA A 153 2.97 -4.64 -7.11
N PHE A 154 3.46 -5.61 -7.87
CA PHE A 154 4.71 -5.47 -8.61
C PHE A 154 4.59 -4.55 -9.82
N LYS A 155 3.43 -4.54 -10.51
CA LYS A 155 3.15 -3.58 -11.59
C LYS A 155 3.29 -2.14 -11.10
N TYR A 156 2.62 -1.78 -10.00
CA TYR A 156 2.74 -0.44 -9.42
C TYR A 156 4.17 -0.11 -8.96
N PHE A 157 4.93 -1.11 -8.50
CA PHE A 157 6.35 -0.93 -8.19
C PHE A 157 7.15 -0.58 -9.44
N GLU A 158 7.03 -1.35 -10.53
CA GLU A 158 7.75 -1.11 -11.78
C GLU A 158 7.38 0.22 -12.43
N GLU A 159 6.10 0.59 -12.44
CA GLU A 159 5.63 1.87 -13.00
C GLU A 159 6.26 3.08 -12.29
N THR A 160 6.63 2.96 -11.02
CA THR A 160 7.08 4.06 -10.16
C THR A 160 8.55 3.98 -9.72
N SER A 161 9.20 2.85 -9.99
CA SER A 161 10.60 2.59 -9.66
C SER A 161 11.53 3.45 -10.53
N PRO A 162 12.45 4.23 -9.91
CA PRO A 162 13.44 5.00 -10.66
C PRO A 162 14.29 4.11 -11.57
N ALA A 163 14.63 2.90 -11.10
CA ALA A 163 15.47 1.97 -11.83
C ALA A 163 14.80 1.45 -13.11
N SER A 164 13.48 1.25 -13.08
CA SER A 164 12.69 0.83 -14.24
C SER A 164 12.57 1.92 -15.30
N GLN A 165 12.95 3.16 -14.97
CA GLN A 165 12.89 4.33 -15.85
C GLN A 165 14.27 4.81 -16.31
N ASN A 166 15.33 4.01 -16.12
CA ASN A 166 16.70 4.37 -16.52
C ASN A 166 16.86 4.61 -18.02
N GLU A 167 16.16 3.81 -18.85
CA GLU A 167 16.19 3.91 -20.31
C GLU A 167 15.24 4.99 -20.87
N THR A 168 14.49 5.68 -20.00
CA THR A 168 13.54 6.75 -20.36
C THR A 168 13.85 8.05 -19.61
N ALA A 169 15.13 8.31 -19.33
CA ALA A 169 15.57 9.46 -18.56
C ALA A 169 15.18 10.81 -19.22
N GLU A 170 15.06 10.83 -20.55
CA GLU A 170 14.59 11.97 -21.32
C GLU A 170 13.12 12.30 -21.06
N ILE A 171 12.30 11.34 -20.64
CA ILE A 171 10.93 11.55 -20.17
C ILE A 171 10.95 11.91 -18.68
N ARG A 172 11.63 11.08 -17.86
CA ARG A 172 11.65 11.21 -16.39
C ARG A 172 12.20 12.55 -15.91
N LYS A 173 13.25 13.08 -16.54
CA LYS A 173 13.96 14.34 -16.18
C LYS A 173 14.52 14.38 -14.73
N LEU A 174 14.58 13.24 -14.06
CA LEU A 174 15.06 13.09 -12.67
C LEU A 174 16.02 11.90 -12.61
N GLU A 175 16.84 11.85 -11.57
CA GLU A 175 17.83 10.79 -11.39
C GLU A 175 17.16 9.39 -11.36
N PRO A 176 17.68 8.39 -12.09
CA PRO A 176 17.06 7.06 -12.22
C PRO A 176 17.39 6.12 -11.04
N TYR A 177 17.85 6.66 -9.93
CA TYR A 177 18.25 5.90 -8.73
C TYR A 177 17.67 6.45 -7.43
N VAL A 178 16.88 7.53 -7.50
CA VAL A 178 16.12 8.06 -6.36
C VAL A 178 14.70 8.41 -6.76
N HIS A 179 13.78 8.36 -5.81
CA HIS A 179 12.42 8.85 -5.99
C HIS A 179 12.38 10.40 -5.96
N GLY A 180 11.42 10.97 -6.71
CA GLY A 180 10.97 12.35 -6.57
C GLY A 180 9.71 12.45 -5.70
N GLN A 181 9.20 13.66 -5.50
CA GLN A 181 7.95 13.88 -4.76
C GLN A 181 6.72 13.49 -5.59
N TYR A 182 6.72 13.84 -6.88
CA TYR A 182 5.62 13.54 -7.79
C TYR A 182 6.11 13.42 -9.24
N THR A 183 5.29 12.75 -10.04
CA THR A 183 5.38 12.66 -11.51
C THR A 183 4.12 13.26 -12.12
N GLU A 184 4.27 13.95 -13.24
CA GLU A 184 3.12 14.50 -13.97
C GLU A 184 2.29 13.36 -14.58
N GLY A 185 0.97 13.43 -14.39
CA GLY A 185 -0.01 12.46 -14.88
C GLY A 185 -0.42 12.70 -16.34
N ASP A 186 -1.44 11.96 -16.78
CA ASP A 186 -1.88 11.86 -18.18
C ASP A 186 -2.67 13.07 -18.70
N GLU A 187 -3.16 13.96 -17.83
CA GLU A 187 -3.77 15.24 -18.24
C GLU A 187 -2.71 16.34 -18.47
N SER A 188 -1.44 16.10 -18.11
CA SER A 188 -0.34 17.01 -18.39
C SER A 188 0.26 16.76 -19.78
N PRO A 189 0.67 17.81 -20.52
CA PRO A 189 1.44 17.65 -21.76
C PRO A 189 2.84 17.04 -21.53
N PHE A 190 3.27 16.87 -20.27
CA PHE A 190 4.57 16.31 -19.88
C PHE A 190 4.42 15.02 -19.05
N HIS A 191 3.41 14.20 -19.33
CA HIS A 191 3.18 12.90 -18.68
C HIS A 191 4.49 12.11 -18.51
N GLY A 192 4.81 11.70 -17.28
CA GLY A 192 6.04 11.00 -16.92
C GLY A 192 7.19 11.87 -16.42
N ARG A 193 7.12 13.21 -16.56
CA ARG A 193 8.13 14.12 -16.01
C ARG A 193 8.06 14.16 -14.48
N SER A 194 9.18 13.84 -13.83
CA SER A 194 9.31 13.75 -12.38
C SER A 194 9.97 14.98 -11.76
N HIS A 195 9.62 15.31 -10.52
CA HIS A 195 10.03 16.56 -9.86
C HIS A 195 10.42 16.36 -8.39
N VAL A 196 11.15 17.34 -7.85
CA VAL A 196 11.53 17.44 -6.42
C VAL A 196 12.23 16.16 -5.93
N HIS A 197 13.49 15.99 -6.33
CA HIS A 197 14.31 14.82 -5.99
C HIS A 197 14.60 14.66 -4.49
N TRP A 198 14.97 13.44 -4.11
CA TRP A 198 15.54 13.04 -2.82
C TRP A 198 14.62 13.14 -1.60
N LEU A 199 14.29 14.35 -1.17
CA LEU A 199 13.72 14.61 0.15
C LEU A 199 12.21 14.41 0.16
N THR A 200 11.81 13.14 0.11
CA THR A 200 10.42 12.70 0.08
C THR A 200 10.19 11.47 0.97
N GLY A 201 9.00 11.37 1.57
CA GLY A 201 8.57 10.18 2.30
C GLY A 201 8.40 8.94 1.42
N THR A 202 8.45 9.08 0.09
CA THR A 202 8.36 7.98 -0.89
C THR A 202 9.38 6.88 -0.63
N ALA A 203 10.63 7.23 -0.29
CA ALA A 203 11.65 6.23 -0.02
C ALA A 203 11.20 5.26 1.08
N SER A 204 10.58 5.77 2.14
CA SER A 204 10.07 4.95 3.24
C SER A 204 8.83 4.16 2.85
N THR A 205 7.85 4.78 2.17
CA THR A 205 6.59 4.09 1.84
C THR A 205 6.80 3.01 0.78
N CYS A 206 7.63 3.24 -0.23
CA CYS A 206 7.99 2.22 -1.21
C CYS A 206 8.83 1.12 -0.59
N MET A 207 9.76 1.43 0.34
CA MET A 207 10.49 0.40 1.07
C MET A 207 9.52 -0.51 1.85
N VAL A 208 8.54 0.05 2.56
CA VAL A 208 7.51 -0.74 3.24
C VAL A 208 6.68 -1.57 2.24
N GLY A 209 6.22 -0.97 1.13
CA GLY A 209 5.48 -1.67 0.09
C GLY A 209 6.24 -2.86 -0.50
N CYS A 210 7.55 -2.70 -0.75
CA CYS A 210 8.38 -3.78 -1.27
C CYS A 210 8.72 -4.83 -0.21
N VAL A 211 9.16 -4.42 0.98
CA VAL A 211 9.67 -5.33 2.01
C VAL A 211 8.55 -6.03 2.77
N GLU A 212 7.56 -5.28 3.26
CA GLU A 212 6.43 -5.83 4.01
C GLU A 212 5.33 -6.32 3.08
N GLY A 213 5.15 -5.67 1.93
CA GLY A 213 4.19 -6.09 0.91
C GLY A 213 4.73 -7.24 0.05
N ILE A 214 5.49 -6.91 -1.00
CA ILE A 214 5.91 -7.86 -2.05
C ILE A 214 6.74 -9.02 -1.48
N CYS A 215 7.80 -8.72 -0.72
CA CYS A 215 8.64 -9.71 -0.05
C CYS A 215 7.94 -10.37 1.14
N GLY A 216 6.92 -9.73 1.72
CA GLY A 216 6.10 -10.29 2.78
C GLY A 216 6.78 -10.42 4.15
N ILE A 217 7.86 -9.69 4.41
CA ILE A 217 8.63 -9.79 5.66
C ILE A 217 8.03 -8.85 6.71
N ARG A 218 7.22 -9.38 7.63
CA ARG A 218 6.44 -8.59 8.59
C ARG A 218 6.76 -8.97 10.04
N PRO A 219 7.72 -8.29 10.69
CA PRO A 219 8.04 -8.53 12.10
C PRO A 219 6.97 -7.93 13.03
N ASP A 220 6.77 -8.55 14.19
CA ASP A 220 5.93 -8.02 15.26
C ASP A 220 6.58 -8.27 16.66
N PHE A 221 5.78 -8.15 17.73
CA PHE A 221 6.24 -8.38 19.10
C PHE A 221 6.59 -9.85 19.38
N GLY A 222 5.87 -10.80 18.79
CA GLY A 222 6.02 -12.22 19.07
C GLY A 222 7.01 -12.93 18.14
N GLY A 223 7.34 -12.36 16.98
CA GLY A 223 8.05 -13.09 15.94
C GLY A 223 8.06 -12.37 14.60
N ILE A 224 8.02 -13.14 13.53
CA ILE A 224 8.05 -12.62 12.15
C ILE A 224 7.21 -13.47 11.22
N ARG A 225 6.33 -12.82 10.45
CA ARG A 225 5.56 -13.44 9.37
C ARG A 225 6.32 -13.32 8.05
N ILE A 226 6.31 -14.37 7.25
CA ILE A 226 6.85 -14.37 5.89
C ILE A 226 5.73 -14.75 4.91
N ALA A 227 5.13 -13.73 4.28
CA ALA A 227 3.95 -13.88 3.43
C ALA A 227 4.12 -13.13 2.09
N PRO A 228 4.94 -13.64 1.15
CA PRO A 228 5.21 -12.95 -0.11
C PRO A 228 3.94 -12.75 -0.94
N ALA A 229 3.88 -11.62 -1.65
CA ALA A 229 2.89 -11.30 -2.67
C ALA A 229 3.63 -10.84 -3.94
N ILE A 230 3.95 -11.79 -4.81
CA ILE A 230 4.91 -11.62 -5.92
C ILE A 230 4.23 -11.79 -7.28
N PRO A 231 4.88 -11.40 -8.39
CA PRO A 231 4.42 -11.76 -9.72
C PRO A 231 4.29 -13.28 -9.90
N SER A 232 3.25 -13.71 -10.61
CA SER A 232 3.05 -15.12 -10.97
C SER A 232 4.18 -15.68 -11.86
N THR A 233 5.02 -14.82 -12.42
CA THR A 233 6.16 -15.17 -13.29
C THR A 233 7.44 -15.49 -12.52
N TRP A 234 7.50 -15.25 -11.21
CA TRP A 234 8.68 -15.54 -10.40
C TRP A 234 8.68 -17.00 -9.97
N ASP A 235 9.54 -17.82 -10.58
CA ASP A 235 9.66 -19.25 -10.24
C ASP A 235 10.29 -19.50 -8.87
N LYS A 236 11.28 -18.69 -8.50
CA LYS A 236 12.04 -18.81 -7.25
C LYS A 236 12.79 -17.53 -6.93
N PHE A 237 13.00 -17.27 -5.64
CA PHE A 237 13.89 -16.22 -5.16
C PHE A 237 14.35 -16.52 -3.73
N THR A 238 15.31 -15.73 -3.25
CA THR A 238 15.83 -15.84 -1.88
C THR A 238 15.87 -14.48 -1.22
N MET A 239 15.76 -14.46 0.11
CA MET A 239 15.87 -13.25 0.93
C MET A 239 16.73 -13.56 2.15
N GLU A 240 17.53 -12.58 2.57
CA GLU A 240 18.24 -12.64 3.84
C GLU A 240 17.71 -11.54 4.77
N LYS A 241 17.44 -11.90 6.04
CA LYS A 241 16.98 -10.94 7.04
C LYS A 241 17.70 -11.14 8.37
N ASN A 242 18.31 -10.08 8.88
CA ASN A 242 18.71 -10.02 10.28
C ASN A 242 17.52 -9.60 11.13
N PHE A 243 17.15 -10.41 12.12
CA PHE A 243 16.04 -10.15 13.04
C PHE A 243 16.41 -10.62 14.45
N ARG A 244 16.38 -9.71 15.42
CA ARG A 244 16.68 -9.98 16.85
C ARG A 244 18.01 -10.72 17.09
N GLY A 245 19.03 -10.43 16.29
CA GLY A 245 20.36 -11.06 16.39
C GLY A 245 20.48 -12.42 15.67
N CYS A 246 19.41 -12.90 15.05
CA CYS A 246 19.39 -14.11 14.24
C CYS A 246 19.45 -13.76 12.74
N LYS A 247 20.17 -14.56 11.96
CA LYS A 247 20.15 -14.49 10.48
C LYS A 247 19.09 -15.46 9.96
N LEU A 248 18.13 -14.97 9.19
CA LEU A 248 17.15 -15.78 8.47
C LEU A 248 17.59 -15.89 7.01
N ASN A 249 17.77 -17.12 6.54
CA ASN A 249 17.99 -17.43 5.13
C ASN A 249 16.66 -18.00 4.59
N ILE A 250 16.00 -17.23 3.72
CA ILE A 250 14.65 -17.53 3.25
C ILE A 250 14.72 -17.92 1.78
N SER A 251 14.21 -19.10 1.44
CA SER A 251 14.05 -19.60 0.08
C SER A 251 12.57 -19.72 -0.25
N VAL A 252 12.18 -19.21 -1.42
CA VAL A 252 10.81 -19.27 -1.90
C VAL A 252 10.77 -19.92 -3.28
N GLU A 253 9.91 -20.92 -3.43
CA GLU A 253 9.64 -21.65 -4.67
C GLU A 253 8.16 -21.45 -5.04
N ASN A 254 7.87 -21.15 -6.31
CA ASN A 254 6.53 -20.89 -6.80
C ASN A 254 6.23 -21.74 -8.05
N PRO A 255 6.16 -23.07 -7.93
CA PRO A 255 6.06 -23.97 -9.09
C PRO A 255 4.75 -23.83 -9.87
N ASN A 256 3.73 -23.18 -9.28
CA ASN A 256 2.39 -23.05 -9.85
C ASN A 256 2.05 -21.61 -10.26
N GLY A 257 3.02 -20.68 -10.23
CA GLY A 257 2.80 -19.29 -10.60
C GLY A 257 1.70 -18.59 -9.79
N LYS A 258 1.63 -18.85 -8.48
CA LYS A 258 0.73 -18.13 -7.59
C LYS A 258 1.26 -16.74 -7.29
N GLU A 259 0.34 -15.82 -6.99
CA GLU A 259 0.72 -14.48 -6.57
C GLU A 259 0.96 -14.37 -5.06
N SER A 260 0.31 -15.20 -4.25
CA SER A 260 0.43 -15.20 -2.80
C SER A 260 -0.01 -16.53 -2.18
N GLY A 261 0.16 -16.65 -0.86
CA GLY A 261 -0.14 -17.86 -0.10
C GLY A 261 0.98 -18.88 -0.14
N PHE A 262 0.79 -20.00 0.57
CA PHE A 262 1.75 -21.09 0.61
C PHE A 262 1.05 -22.44 0.68
N SER A 263 1.70 -23.46 0.11
CA SER A 263 1.35 -24.87 0.26
C SER A 263 2.25 -25.60 1.26
N LYS A 264 3.46 -25.08 1.50
CA LYS A 264 4.40 -25.62 2.49
C LYS A 264 5.26 -24.53 3.11
N PHE A 265 5.42 -24.55 4.42
CA PHE A 265 6.29 -23.64 5.17
C PHE A 265 7.14 -24.43 6.16
N VAL A 266 8.46 -24.37 6.01
CA VAL A 266 9.42 -25.15 6.80
C VAL A 266 10.43 -24.22 7.44
N VAL A 267 10.66 -24.39 8.74
CA VAL A 267 11.67 -23.66 9.53
C VAL A 267 12.61 -24.69 10.14
N ASN A 268 13.91 -24.63 9.82
CA ASN A 268 14.93 -25.56 10.33
C ASN A 268 14.56 -27.05 10.15
N GLY A 269 13.86 -27.39 9.07
CA GLY A 269 13.40 -28.76 8.78
C GLY A 269 12.06 -29.16 9.41
N GLU A 270 11.50 -28.33 10.29
CA GLU A 270 10.17 -28.53 10.89
C GLU A 270 9.10 -27.80 10.07
N GLU A 271 7.98 -28.48 9.75
CA GLU A 271 6.88 -27.91 8.99
C GLU A 271 5.87 -27.19 9.90
N TYR A 272 5.44 -26.00 9.51
CA TYR A 272 4.50 -25.16 10.26
C TYR A 272 3.19 -25.01 9.49
N SER A 273 2.09 -24.93 10.22
CA SER A 273 0.75 -24.71 9.67
C SER A 273 0.43 -23.24 9.37
N ASP A 274 1.20 -22.30 9.92
CA ASP A 274 1.14 -20.87 9.63
C ASP A 274 2.50 -20.39 9.12
N ASN A 275 2.53 -19.34 8.29
CA ASN A 275 3.76 -18.73 7.78
C ASN A 275 4.36 -17.70 8.76
N TYR A 276 4.33 -18.05 10.04
CA TYR A 276 4.80 -17.23 11.15
C TYR A 276 5.83 -17.97 11.97
N ILE A 277 6.95 -17.30 12.25
CA ILE A 277 8.07 -17.83 13.03
C ILE A 277 8.05 -17.16 14.40
N PRO A 278 7.66 -17.86 15.47
CA PRO A 278 7.76 -17.35 16.83
C PRO A 278 9.21 -17.03 17.20
N ALA A 279 9.43 -15.95 17.96
CA ALA A 279 10.77 -15.48 18.30
C ALA A 279 11.59 -16.50 19.12
N ASP A 280 10.93 -17.35 19.91
CA ASP A 280 11.56 -18.42 20.70
C ASP A 280 11.95 -19.65 19.85
N LYS A 281 11.52 -19.70 18.58
CA LYS A 281 11.91 -20.73 17.61
C LYS A 281 13.09 -20.32 16.73
N LEU A 282 13.53 -19.06 16.82
CA LEU A 282 14.68 -18.57 16.07
C LEU A 282 15.99 -19.16 16.61
N THR A 283 16.84 -19.61 15.69
CA THR A 283 18.23 -20.03 15.95
C THR A 283 19.20 -18.96 15.44
N LYS A 284 20.49 -19.05 15.80
CA LYS A 284 21.52 -18.09 15.32
C LYS A 284 21.47 -17.92 13.81
N GLU A 285 21.36 -19.04 13.09
CA GLU A 285 21.05 -19.11 11.67
C GLU A 285 19.78 -19.94 11.53
N THR A 286 18.74 -19.36 10.93
CA THR A 286 17.42 -19.96 10.75
C THR A 286 17.17 -20.16 9.25
N GLU A 287 16.99 -21.40 8.83
CA GLU A 287 16.66 -21.74 7.44
C GLU A 287 15.14 -21.77 7.27
N VAL A 288 14.63 -21.00 6.31
CA VAL A 288 13.20 -20.92 6.00
C VAL A 288 13.00 -21.34 4.55
N LYS A 289 12.12 -22.31 4.33
CA LYS A 289 11.69 -22.71 2.99
C LYS A 289 10.19 -22.53 2.84
N ILE A 290 9.79 -21.83 1.80
CA ILE A 290 8.39 -21.59 1.42
C ILE A 290 8.17 -22.18 0.04
N VAL A 291 7.12 -23.00 -0.09
CA VAL A 291 6.57 -23.37 -1.39
C VAL A 291 5.21 -22.70 -1.50
N MET A 292 5.04 -21.82 -2.49
CA MET A 292 3.81 -21.08 -2.73
C MET A 292 2.71 -21.98 -3.31
#